data_AF-A0A226XAG4-F1
#
_entry.id   AF-A0A226XAG4-F1
#
_cell.length_a   1.000
_cell.length_b   1.000
_cell.length_c   1.000
_cell.angle_alpha   90.00
_cell.angle_beta   90.00
_cell.angle_gamma   90.00
#
_symmetry.space_group_name_H-M   'P 1'
#
loop_
_entity.id
_entity.type
_entity.pdbx_description
1 polymer ?
#
loop_
_entity_poly.entity_id
_entity_poly.type
_entity_poly.pdbx_seq_one_letter_code
_entity_poly.pdbx_strand_id
1 'polypeptide(L)'
;MYWNLRRLYFYIERNAGTLVNYGTRYHKGLPISSSIAESAVNLVVSHRMAKKQQMRWTDEGAHCLAQVRVAVLNEEFSVEKLAVLTKTSAAENSQSARRAA
;
A
#
# COMPACT_ATOMS: atom_id res chain seq x y z
N MET A 1 -9.46 -19.38 36.07
CA MET A 1 -10.37 -18.90 35.00
C MET A 1 -10.74 -17.41 35.09
N TYR A 2 -10.68 -16.75 36.27
CA TYR A 2 -11.04 -15.33 36.45
C TYR A 2 -10.01 -14.29 35.98
N TRP A 3 -8.76 -14.69 35.78
CA TRP A 3 -7.65 -13.78 35.43
C TRP A 3 -7.80 -13.15 34.04
N ASN A 4 -8.27 -13.92 33.05
CA ASN A 4 -8.44 -13.45 31.67
C ASN A 4 -9.58 -12.43 31.54
N LEU A 5 -10.69 -12.64 32.25
CA LEU A 5 -11.82 -11.72 32.28
C LEU A 5 -11.43 -10.37 32.89
N ARG A 6 -10.69 -10.42 34.00
CA ARG A 6 -10.22 -9.20 34.67
C ARG A 6 -9.24 -8.40 33.80
N ARG A 7 -8.36 -9.09 33.06
CA ARG A 7 -7.44 -8.45 32.11
C ARG A 7 -8.17 -7.83 30.92
N LEU A 8 -9.16 -8.53 30.36
CA LEU A 8 -9.99 -7.99 29.28
C LEU A 8 -10.77 -6.75 29.73
N TYR A 9 -11.38 -6.80 30.91
CA TYR A 9 -12.09 -5.66 31.50
C TYR A 9 -11.18 -4.42 31.57
N PHE A 10 -10.00 -4.55 32.18
CA PHE A 10 -9.07 -3.43 32.28
C PHE A 10 -8.54 -2.95 30.93
N TYR A 11 -8.40 -3.85 29.95
CA TYR A 11 -7.99 -3.48 28.60
C TYR A 11 -9.06 -2.63 27.92
N ILE A 12 -10.32 -3.06 27.97
CA ILE A 12 -11.46 -2.32 27.40
C ILE A 12 -11.62 -0.97 28.11
N GLU A 13 -11.58 -0.95 29.43
CA GLU A 13 -11.72 0.26 30.25
C GLU A 13 -10.63 1.29 29.92
N ARG A 14 -9.37 0.86 29.85
CA ARG A 14 -8.23 1.75 29.52
C ARG A 14 -8.29 2.29 28.10
N ASN A 15 -8.86 1.54 27.16
CA ASN A 15 -8.93 1.90 25.75
C ASN A 15 -10.31 2.46 25.35
N ALA A 16 -11.23 2.68 26.29
CA ALA A 16 -12.61 3.09 25.98
C ALA A 16 -12.67 4.34 25.10
N GLY A 17 -11.75 5.30 25.30
CA GLY A 17 -11.65 6.51 24.48
C GLY A 17 -11.12 6.31 23.06
N THR A 18 -10.47 5.18 22.76
CA THR A 18 -9.96 4.82 21.43
C THR A 18 -10.84 3.78 20.72
N LEU A 19 -11.86 3.24 21.40
CA LEU A 19 -12.79 2.28 20.82
C LEU A 19 -13.63 2.93 19.72
N VAL A 20 -13.60 2.33 18.54
CA VAL A 20 -14.40 2.78 17.40
C VAL A 20 -15.83 2.28 17.55
N ASN A 21 -16.81 3.20 17.47
CA ASN A 21 -18.21 2.82 17.40
C ASN A 21 -18.56 2.32 15.98
N TYR A 22 -18.44 1.01 15.79
CA TYR A 22 -18.73 0.35 14.51
C TYR A 22 -20.21 0.41 14.11
N GLY A 23 -21.14 0.44 15.06
CA GLY A 23 -22.58 0.59 14.78
C GLY A 23 -22.90 1.95 14.16
N THR A 24 -22.37 3.03 14.73
CA THR A 24 -22.48 4.37 14.17
C THR A 24 -21.81 4.48 12.81
N ARG A 25 -20.66 3.82 12.59
CA ARG A 25 -20.01 3.79 11.27
C ARG A 25 -20.85 3.05 10.23
N TYR A 26 -21.42 1.90 10.58
CA TYR A 26 -22.31 1.13 9.71
C TYR A 26 -23.51 1.97 9.27
N HIS A 27 -24.21 2.63 10.21
CA HIS A 27 -25.35 3.49 9.88
C HIS A 27 -24.98 4.72 9.04
N LYS A 28 -23.73 5.19 9.13
CA LYS A 28 -23.20 6.27 8.30
C LYS A 28 -22.62 5.80 6.96
N GLY A 29 -22.69 4.51 6.65
CA GLY A 29 -22.08 3.94 5.43
C GLY A 29 -20.55 4.02 5.40
N LEU A 30 -19.91 4.20 6.55
CA LEU A 30 -18.45 4.30 6.66
C LEU A 30 -17.80 2.91 6.71
N PRO A 31 -16.56 2.75 6.21
CA PRO A 31 -15.83 1.49 6.32
C PRO A 31 -15.75 1.00 7.76
N ILE A 32 -16.28 -0.20 7.99
CA ILE A 32 -16.32 -0.86 9.30
C ILE A 32 -14.99 -1.58 9.57
N SER A 33 -14.24 -1.95 8.52
CA SER A 33 -13.02 -2.72 8.64
C SER A 33 -12.00 -2.28 7.60
N SER A 34 -10.72 -2.33 7.98
CA SER A 34 -9.56 -2.23 7.10
C SER A 34 -9.25 -3.54 6.36
N SER A 35 -10.00 -4.62 6.58
CA SER A 35 -9.73 -5.95 6.00
C SER A 35 -9.56 -5.96 4.48
N ILE A 36 -10.33 -5.16 3.75
CA ILE A 36 -10.18 -5.03 2.29
C ILE A 36 -8.84 -4.36 1.94
N ALA A 37 -8.50 -3.27 2.64
CA ALA A 37 -7.21 -2.58 2.44
C ALA A 37 -6.04 -3.48 2.84
N GLU A 38 -6.14 -4.19 3.96
CA GLU A 38 -5.14 -5.16 4.42
C GLU A 38 -4.97 -6.30 3.43
N SER A 39 -6.06 -6.82 2.87
CA SER A 39 -6.04 -7.86 1.85
C SER A 39 -5.38 -7.37 0.56
N ALA A 40 -5.67 -6.14 0.14
CA ALA A 40 -5.04 -5.51 -1.02
C ALA A 40 -3.53 -5.29 -0.81
N VAL A 41 -3.12 -4.80 0.35
CA VAL A 41 -1.70 -4.68 0.72
C VAL A 41 -1.04 -6.05 0.73
N ASN A 42 -1.70 -7.05 1.31
CA ASN A 42 -1.19 -8.41 1.33
C ASN A 42 -1.02 -8.96 -0.09
N LEU A 43 -1.93 -8.67 -1.03
CA LEU A 43 -1.79 -9.05 -2.44
C LEU A 43 -0.55 -8.39 -3.08
N VAL A 44 -0.37 -7.09 -2.87
CA VAL A 44 0.77 -6.31 -3.39
C VAL A 44 2.10 -6.89 -2.90
N VAL A 45 2.19 -7.22 -1.60
CA VAL A 45 3.42 -7.74 -0.98
C VAL A 45 3.63 -9.23 -1.27
N SER A 46 2.56 -10.02 -1.25
CA SER A 46 2.63 -11.49 -1.33
C SER A 46 3.15 -11.99 -2.66
N HIS A 47 2.91 -11.26 -3.76
CA HIS A 47 3.30 -11.68 -5.10
C HIS A 47 4.80 -11.98 -5.23
N ARG A 48 5.65 -11.31 -4.45
CA ARG A 48 7.12 -11.51 -4.51
C ARG A 48 7.70 -12.22 -3.30
N MET A 49 7.07 -12.10 -2.12
CA MET A 49 7.75 -12.38 -0.84
C MET A 49 7.07 -13.39 0.09
N ALA A 50 5.75 -13.65 -0.05
CA ALA A 50 5.01 -14.30 1.04
C ALA A 50 5.44 -15.74 1.39
N LYS A 51 6.11 -16.46 0.49
CA LYS A 51 6.41 -17.89 0.71
C LYS A 51 7.88 -18.31 0.62
N LYS A 52 8.76 -17.58 -0.06
CA LYS A 52 10.13 -18.07 -0.35
C LYS A 52 11.26 -17.05 -0.28
N GLN A 53 10.99 -15.75 -0.22
CA GLN A 53 12.06 -14.74 -0.14
C GLN A 53 11.69 -13.66 0.88
N GLN A 54 12.57 -13.46 1.88
CA GLN A 54 12.45 -12.34 2.80
C GLN A 54 12.73 -11.02 2.09
N MET A 55 12.06 -9.96 2.54
CA MET A 55 12.24 -8.62 1.99
C MET A 55 13.64 -8.09 2.28
N ARG A 56 14.35 -7.65 1.24
CA ARG A 56 15.68 -7.01 1.30
C ARG A 56 15.70 -5.68 0.54
N TRP A 57 14.68 -4.87 0.75
CA TRP A 57 14.64 -3.52 0.19
C TRP A 57 14.91 -2.50 1.28
N THR A 58 15.53 -1.39 0.89
CA THR A 58 15.50 -0.16 1.67
C THR A 58 14.05 0.37 1.68
N ASP A 59 13.71 1.20 2.66
CA ASP A 59 12.38 1.80 2.77
C ASP A 59 11.97 2.55 1.48
N GLU A 60 12.92 3.26 0.89
CA GLU A 60 12.76 3.94 -0.40
C GLU A 60 12.45 2.96 -1.54
N GLY A 61 13.19 1.85 -1.62
CA GLY A 61 12.97 0.81 -2.63
C GLY A 61 11.61 0.12 -2.46
N ALA A 62 11.20 -0.12 -1.22
CA ALA A 62 9.89 -0.67 -0.91
C ALA A 62 8.76 0.27 -1.32
N HIS A 63 8.91 1.57 -1.07
CA HIS A 63 7.95 2.59 -1.45
C HIS A 63 7.78 2.68 -2.98
N CYS A 64 8.88 2.84 -3.71
CA CYS A 64 8.85 2.92 -5.17
C CYS A 64 8.24 1.66 -5.79
N LEU A 65 8.58 0.47 -5.28
CA LEU A 65 8.03 -0.74 -5.85
C LEU A 65 6.55 -0.93 -5.53
N ALA A 66 6.09 -0.54 -4.34
CA ALA A 66 4.67 -0.56 -4.01
C ALA A 66 3.86 0.29 -5.00
N GLN A 67 4.35 1.49 -5.33
CA GLN A 67 3.70 2.37 -6.32
C GLN A 67 3.60 1.72 -7.70
N VAL A 68 4.71 1.21 -8.23
CA VAL A 68 4.74 0.53 -9.54
C VAL A 68 3.79 -0.67 -9.52
N ARG A 69 3.75 -1.43 -8.42
CA ARG A 69 2.92 -2.63 -8.34
C ARG A 69 1.44 -2.30 -8.31
N VAL A 70 1.04 -1.25 -7.59
CA VAL A 70 -0.33 -0.75 -7.62
C VAL A 70 -0.69 -0.29 -9.03
N ALA A 71 0.18 0.45 -9.71
CA ALA A 71 -0.06 0.88 -11.09
C ALA A 71 -0.19 -0.28 -12.08
N VAL A 72 0.54 -1.39 -11.87
CA VAL A 72 0.39 -2.63 -12.65
C VAL A 72 -0.96 -3.29 -12.37
N LEU A 73 -1.37 -3.41 -11.09
CA LEU A 73 -2.65 -4.01 -10.71
C LEU A 73 -3.85 -3.20 -11.21
N ASN A 74 -3.70 -1.88 -11.29
CA ASN A 74 -4.70 -0.98 -11.85
C ASN A 74 -4.65 -0.90 -13.39
N GLU A 75 -3.78 -1.67 -14.05
CA GLU A 75 -3.57 -1.63 -15.52
C GLU A 75 -3.11 -0.27 -16.05
N GLU A 76 -2.66 0.62 -15.17
CA GLU A 76 -2.15 1.95 -15.52
C GLU A 76 -0.72 1.88 -16.09
N PHE A 77 0.01 0.82 -15.74
CA PHE A 77 1.41 0.57 -16.11
C PHE A 77 1.51 -0.51 -17.20
N SER A 78 1.54 -0.09 -18.47
CA SER A 78 1.77 -0.98 -19.63
C SER A 78 3.21 -0.86 -20.14
N VAL A 79 3.77 -1.98 -20.62
CA VAL A 79 5.08 -2.02 -21.30
C VAL A 79 5.11 -1.08 -22.50
N GLU A 80 3.98 -0.89 -23.17
CA GLU A 80 3.83 0.03 -24.29
C GLU A 80 3.98 1.49 -23.84
N LYS A 81 3.35 1.87 -22.72
CA LYS A 81 3.51 3.21 -22.12
C LYS A 81 4.95 3.47 -21.68
N LEU A 82 5.62 2.47 -21.12
CA LEU A 82 7.05 2.57 -20.80
C LEU A 82 7.91 2.78 -22.05
N ALA A 83 7.63 2.04 -23.12
CA ALA A 83 8.33 2.19 -24.39
C ALA A 83 8.09 3.57 -25.02
N VAL A 84 6.95 4.21 -24.76
CA VAL A 84 6.69 5.59 -25.17
C VAL A 84 7.48 6.57 -24.30
N LEU A 85 7.43 6.45 -22.97
CA LEU A 85 8.14 7.34 -22.05
C LEU A 85 9.66 7.34 -22.26
N THR A 86 10.25 6.19 -22.55
CA THR A 86 11.69 6.10 -22.85
C THR A 86 12.07 6.74 -24.18
N LYS A 87 11.20 6.68 -25.19
CA LYS A 87 11.39 7.39 -26.46
C LYS A 87 11.27 8.90 -26.28
N THR A 88 10.30 9.35 -25.48
CA THR A 88 10.07 10.77 -25.21
C THR A 88 11.22 11.38 -24.42
N SER A 89 11.72 10.70 -23.37
CA SER A 89 12.86 11.20 -22.59
C SER A 89 14.18 11.20 -23.39
N ALA A 90 14.38 10.23 -24.29
CA ALA A 90 15.52 10.23 -25.21
C ALA A 90 15.46 11.41 -26.20
N ALA A 91 14.27 11.73 -26.71
CA ALA A 91 14.06 12.90 -27.57
C ALA A 91 14.30 14.22 -26.81
N GLU A 92 13.75 14.37 -25.61
CA GLU A 92 13.92 15.55 -24.75
C GLU A 92 15.38 15.79 -24.37
N ASN A 93 16.10 14.74 -23.97
CA ASN A 93 17.53 14.82 -23.63
C ASN A 93 18.41 15.17 -24.83
N SER A 94 18.05 14.72 -26.04
CA SER A 94 18.77 15.10 -27.26
C SER A 94 18.51 16.56 -27.67
N GLN A 95 17.32 17.07 -27.38
CA GLN A 95 16.89 18.42 -27.74
C GLN A 95 17.39 19.47 -26.74
N SER A 96 17.54 19.12 -25.47
CA SER A 96 18.24 19.93 -24.47
C SER A 96 19.75 19.98 -24.72
N ALA A 97 20.39 18.86 -25.09
CA ALA A 97 21.81 18.82 -25.47
C ALA A 97 22.13 19.69 -26.69
N ARG A 98 21.22 19.76 -27.69
CA ARG A 98 21.37 20.63 -28.87
C ARG A 98 21.13 22.12 -28.61
N ARG A 99 20.42 22.49 -27.54
CA ARG A 99 20.16 23.89 -27.16
C ARG A 99 21.26 24.50 -26.28
N ALA A 100 22.13 23.66 -25.71
CA ALA A 100 23.23 24.06 -24.83
C ALA A 100 24.60 24.17 -25.54
N ALA A 101 24.64 23.95 -26.87
CA ALA A 101 25.81 24.09 -27.74
C ALA A 101 25.63 25.28 -28.69
#